data_AF-A0A7G8T7H8-F1
#
_entry.id   AF-A0A7G8T7H8-F1
#
_cell.length_a   1.000
_cell.length_b   1.000
_cell.length_c   1.000
_cell.angle_alpha   90.00
_cell.angle_beta   90.00
_cell.angle_gamma   90.00
#
_symmetry.space_group_name_H-M   'P 1'
#
loop_
_entity.id
_entity.type
_entity.pdbx_description
1 polymer ?
#
loop_
_entity_poly.entity_id
_entity_poly.type
_entity_poly.pdbx_seq_one_letter_code
_entity_poly.pdbx_strand_id
1 'polypeptide(L)' 'MQNNSGNNQLLETLMSKLGPQDQERVKSLLSDKEACEKILSSREAQDLIRQFKGGK' A
#
# COMPACT_ATOMS: atom_id res chain seq x y z
N MET A 1 14.26 -8.22 12.43
CA MET A 1 13.01 -7.84 11.74
C MET A 1 12.31 -6.78 12.59
N GLN A 2 12.54 -5.48 12.36
CA GLN A 2 12.09 -4.40 13.26
C GLN A 2 11.30 -3.30 12.53
N ASN A 3 10.87 -3.54 11.28
CA ASN A 3 10.30 -2.51 10.40
C ASN A 3 8.76 -2.60 10.22
N ASN A 4 8.05 -3.37 11.06
CA ASN A 4 6.65 -3.72 10.80
C ASN A 4 5.61 -2.88 11.57
N SER A 5 6.01 -2.21 12.66
CA SER A 5 5.05 -1.52 13.54
C SER A 5 4.60 -0.16 13.01
N GLY A 6 5.50 0.63 12.39
CA GLY A 6 5.16 1.95 11.86
C GLY A 6 4.31 1.91 10.58
N ASN A 7 4.52 0.90 9.74
CA ASN A 7 3.80 0.77 8.47
C ASN A 7 2.33 0.36 8.66
N ASN A 8 2.02 -0.47 9.65
CA ASN A 8 0.64 -0.84 9.96
C ASN A 8 -0.18 0.35 10.44
N GLN A 9 0.40 1.20 11.29
CA GLN A 9 -0.29 2.38 11.82
C GLN A 9 -0.57 3.43 10.73
N LEU A 10 0.34 3.59 9.77
CA LEU A 10 0.13 4.42 8.59
C LEU A 10 -0.98 3.86 7.70
N LEU A 11 -0.98 2.55 7.45
CA LEU A 11 -2.01 1.89 6.65
C LEU A 11 -3.39 2.06 7.29
N GLU A 12 -3.52 1.86 8.60
CA GLU A 12 -4.78 2.09 9.33
C GLU A 12 -5.28 3.53 9.21
N THR A 13 -4.37 4.51 9.34
CA THR A 13 -4.69 5.94 9.18
C THR A 13 -5.14 6.30 7.75
N LEU A 14 -4.61 5.61 6.74
CA LEU A 14 -5.02 5.79 5.34
C LEU A 14 -6.36 5.09 5.07
N MET A 15 -6.53 3.87 5.59
CA MET A 15 -7.76 3.10 5.49
C MET A 15 -8.95 3.81 6.15
N SER A 16 -8.73 4.50 7.28
CA SER A 16 -9.78 5.25 7.97
C SER A 16 -10.30 6.47 7.19
N LYS A 17 -9.59 6.90 6.14
CA LYS A 17 -10.03 7.99 5.25
C LYS A 17 -10.86 7.51 4.06
N LEU A 18 -10.91 6.20 3.83
CA LEU A 18 -11.66 5.59 2.74
C LEU A 18 -13.09 5.25 3.20
N GLY A 19 -14.04 5.34 2.26
CA GLY A 19 -15.40 4.84 2.49
C GLY A 19 -15.44 3.31 2.63
N PRO A 20 -16.52 2.72 3.18
CA PRO A 20 -16.61 1.28 3.46
C PRO A 20 -16.33 0.39 2.24
N GLN A 21 -16.88 0.77 1.09
CA GLN A 21 -16.71 0.05 -0.17
C GLN A 21 -15.26 0.08 -0.68
N ASP A 22 -14.58 1.22 -0.54
CA ASP A 22 -13.19 1.37 -0.94
C ASP A 22 -12.24 0.64 0.03
N GLN A 23 -12.58 0.61 1.32
CA GLN A 23 -11.86 -0.18 2.31
C GLN A 23 -11.90 -1.67 1.98
N GLU A 24 -13.06 -2.22 1.61
CA GLU A 24 -13.17 -3.63 1.22
C GLU A 24 -12.37 -3.94 -0.04
N ARG A 25 -12.40 -3.05 -1.04
CA ARG A 25 -11.56 -3.18 -2.25
C ARG A 25 -10.07 -3.22 -1.89
N VAL A 26 -9.61 -2.31 -1.05
CA VAL A 26 -8.21 -2.27 -0.60
C VAL A 26 -7.85 -3.54 0.17
N LYS A 27 -8.71 -4.01 1.09
CA LYS A 27 -8.50 -5.26 1.83
C LYS A 27 -8.43 -6.47 0.89
N SER A 28 -9.31 -6.54 -0.10
CA SER A 28 -9.31 -7.62 -1.10
C SER A 28 -8.04 -7.59 -1.94
N LEU A 29 -7.57 -6.41 -2.36
CA LEU A 29 -6.33 -6.25 -3.13
C LEU A 29 -5.09 -6.63 -2.30
N LEU A 30 -5.05 -6.23 -1.03
CA LEU A 30 -3.96 -6.55 -0.11
C LEU A 30 -3.98 -8.02 0.37
N SER A 31 -5.14 -8.69 0.28
CA SER A 31 -5.26 -10.12 0.65
C SER A 31 -4.58 -11.06 -0.34
N ASP A 32 -4.44 -10.63 -1.60
CA ASP A 32 -3.70 -11.36 -2.62
C ASP A 32 -2.26 -10.84 -2.68
N LYS A 33 -1.40 -11.46 -1.87
CA LYS A 33 0.01 -11.09 -1.75
C LYS A 33 0.74 -11.14 -3.10
N GLU A 34 0.43 -12.12 -3.94
CA GLU A 34 1.13 -12.33 -5.22
C GLU A 34 0.71 -11.28 -6.25
N ALA A 35 -0.59 -10.98 -6.34
CA ALA A 35 -1.09 -9.88 -7.17
C ALA A 35 -0.56 -8.53 -6.69
N CYS A 36 -0.49 -8.31 -5.38
CA CYS A 36 0.01 -7.07 -4.80
C CYS A 36 1.51 -6.89 -5.06
N GLU A 37 2.32 -7.95 -4.92
CA GLU A 37 3.75 -7.92 -5.28
C GLU A 37 3.96 -7.66 -6.78
N LYS A 38 3.10 -8.21 -7.65
CA LYS A 38 3.16 -7.97 -9.10
C LYS A 38 2.84 -6.51 -9.46
N ILE A 39 1.85 -5.91 -8.82
CA ILE A 39 1.51 -4.49 -9.01
C ILE A 39 2.64 -3.61 -8.48
N LEU A 40 3.13 -3.89 -7.27
CA LEU A 40 4.19 -3.10 -6.64
C LEU A 40 5.53 -3.21 -7.38
N SER A 41 5.80 -4.32 -8.06
CA SER A 41 7.02 -4.50 -8.88
C SER A 41 6.93 -3.86 -10.26
N SER A 42 5.76 -3.36 -10.67
CA SER A 42 5.62 -2.62 -11.92
C SER A 42 6.44 -1.32 -11.91
N ARG A 43 6.95 -0.93 -13.08
CA ARG A 43 7.77 0.29 -13.22
C ARG A 43 7.02 1.53 -12.76
N GLU A 44 5.75 1.66 -13.14
CA GLU A 44 4.89 2.78 -12.75
C GLU A 44 4.70 2.85 -11.23
N ALA A 45 4.45 1.71 -10.56
CA ALA A 45 4.34 1.68 -9.11
C ALA A 45 5.67 2.00 -8.42
N GLN A 46 6.80 1.51 -8.93
CA GLN A 46 8.12 1.83 -8.40
C GLN A 46 8.45 3.32 -8.54
N ASP A 47 8.09 3.95 -9.66
CA ASP A 47 8.26 5.40 -9.87
C ASP A 47 7.40 6.21 -8.90
N LEU A 48 6.14 5.81 -8.68
CA LEU A 48 5.25 6.43 -7.68
C LEU A 48 5.78 6.26 -6.25
N ILE A 49 6.28 5.08 -5.90
CA ILE A 49 6.89 4.81 -4.58
C ILE A 49 8.13 5.69 -4.39
N ARG A 50 8.95 5.86 -5.44
CA ARG A 50 10.13 6.73 -5.41
C ARG A 50 9.75 8.18 -5.17
N GLN A 51 8.75 8.69 -5.91
CA GLN A 51 8.22 10.05 -5.71
C GLN A 51 7.66 10.23 -4.30
N PHE A 52 6.87 9.26 -3.82
CA PHE A 52 6.29 9.28 -2.48
C PHE A 52 7.36 9.32 -1.37
N LYS A 53 8.48 8.61 -1.58
CA LYS A 53 9.63 8.62 -0.65
C LYS A 53 10.53 9.86 -0.77
N GLY A 54 10.16 10.84 -1.61
CA GLY A 54 10.94 12.06 -1.82
C GLY A 54 12.16 11.88 -2.73
N GLY A 55 12.23 10.77 -3.48
CA GLY A 55 13.22 10.58 -4.52
C GLY A 55 12.84 11.40 -5.76
N LYS A 56 13.73 12.33 -6.16
CA LYS A 56 13.66 12.99 -7.47
C LYS A 56 13.70 11.98 -8.62
#